data_AF-A0A9D8HNT7-F1
#
_entry.id   AF-A0A9D8HNT7-F1
#
_cell.length_a   1.000
_cell.length_b   1.000
_cell.length_c   1.000
_cell.angle_alpha   90.00
_cell.angle_beta   90.00
_cell.angle_gamma   90.00
#
_symmetry.space_group_name_H-M   'P 1'
#
loop_
_entity.id
_entity.type
_entity.pdbx_description
1 polymer ?
#
loop_
_entity_poly.entity_id
_entity_poly.type
_entity_poly.pdbx_seq_one_letter_code
_entity_poly.pdbx_strand_id
1 'polypeptide(L)' 'TFWGGIDTQHVLPFGSTEDVKREVFQRIDDFYGGKGGYVLNAVHNILPEVPPQNILAMVEAAKNYKYR' A
#
# COMPACT_ATOMS: atom_id res chain seq x y z
N THR A 1 -3.45 -17.18 -0.20
CA THR A 1 -3.76 -15.75 -0.39
C THR A 1 -3.10 -14.96 0.72
N PHE A 2 -2.36 -13.91 0.37
CA PHE A 2 -1.70 -12.99 1.31
C PHE A 2 -2.50 -11.68 1.41
N TRP A 3 -2.60 -11.12 2.62
CA TRP A 3 -3.39 -9.92 2.91
C TRP A 3 -2.53 -8.94 3.72
N GLY A 4 -2.45 -7.69 3.28
CA GLY A 4 -1.68 -6.65 4.00
C GLY A 4 -0.40 -6.23 3.28
N GLY A 5 0.57 -5.73 4.04
CA GLY A 5 1.93 -5.43 3.57
C GLY A 5 2.29 -3.96 3.43
N ILE A 6 1.35 -3.03 3.58
CA ILE A 6 1.66 -1.58 3.62
C ILE A 6 2.05 -1.18 5.04
N ASP A 7 3.21 -0.53 5.21
CA ASP A 7 3.81 -0.22 6.51
C ASP A 7 3.02 0.85 7.28
N THR A 8 2.48 0.46 8.44
CA THR A 8 1.75 1.33 9.36
C THR A 8 2.63 2.07 10.36
N GLN A 9 3.91 1.72 10.48
CA GLN A 9 4.83 2.30 11.47
C GLN A 9 5.69 3.43 10.89
N HIS A 10 5.99 3.43 9.58
CA HIS A 10 6.79 4.49 8.96
C HIS A 10 6.15 5.10 7.72
N VAL A 11 5.83 4.29 6.70
CA VAL A 11 5.41 4.84 5.40
C VAL A 11 4.05 5.52 5.47
N LEU A 12 3.03 4.87 6.01
CA LEU A 12 1.71 5.49 6.16
C LEU A 12 1.70 6.73 7.08
N PRO A 13 2.30 6.72 8.28
CA PRO A 13 2.24 7.89 9.17
C PRO A 13 3.19 9.03 8.77
N PHE A 14 4.39 8.73 8.26
CA PHE A 14 5.46 9.73 8.10
C PHE A 14 5.98 9.89 6.67
N GLY A 15 5.63 8.98 5.76
CA GLY A 15 5.99 9.08 4.34
C GLY A 15 5.21 10.16 3.61
N SER A 16 5.75 10.62 2.48
CA SER A 16 4.99 11.41 1.52
C SER A 16 3.97 10.54 0.78
N THR A 17 2.99 11.17 0.12
CA THR A 17 2.04 10.46 -0.75
C THR A 17 2.74 9.66 -1.85
N GLU A 18 3.89 10.14 -2.33
CA GLU A 18 4.69 9.44 -3.34
C GLU A 18 5.45 8.22 -2.76
N ASP A 19 5.86 8.28 -1.49
CA ASP A 19 6.44 7.13 -0.80
C ASP A 19 5.40 6.02 -0.61
N VAL A 20 4.17 6.40 -0.23
CA VAL A 20 3.05 5.45 -0.11
C VAL A 20 2.74 4.80 -1.45
N LYS A 21 2.63 5.57 -2.53
CA LYS A 21 2.38 5.03 -3.88
C LYS A 21 3.48 4.04 -4.30
N ARG A 22 4.74 4.38 -4.03
CA ARG A 22 5.91 3.54 -4.34
C ARG A 22 5.88 2.24 -3.56
N GLU A 23 5.57 2.29 -2.27
CA GLU A 23 5.44 1.07 -1.46
C GLU A 23 4.30 0.20 -1.99
N VAL A 24 3.13 0.78 -2.32
CA VAL A 24 2.02 0.02 -2.90
C VAL A 24 2.46 -0.74 -4.15
N PHE A 25 3.14 -0.07 -5.09
CA PHE A 25 3.63 -0.72 -6.30
C PHE A 25 4.61 -1.85 -5.99
N GLN A 26 5.55 -1.61 -5.07
CA GLN A 26 6.51 -2.62 -4.64
C GLN A 26 5.81 -3.84 -4.00
N ARG A 27 4.83 -3.64 -3.12
CA ARG A 27 4.11 -4.75 -2.48
C ARG A 27 3.26 -5.53 -3.46
N ILE A 28 2.66 -4.87 -4.45
CA ILE A 28 1.97 -5.57 -5.53
C ILE A 28 2.97 -6.41 -6.32
N ASP A 29 4.13 -5.86 -6.71
CA ASP A 29 5.17 -6.61 -7.42
C ASP A 29 5.68 -7.82 -6.61
N ASP A 30 5.95 -7.62 -5.31
CA ASP A 30 6.48 -8.64 -4.40
C ASP A 30 5.48 -9.79 -4.16
N PHE A 31 4.20 -9.48 -3.98
CA PHE A 31 3.20 -10.46 -3.52
C PHE A 31 2.22 -10.96 -4.58
N TYR A 32 1.91 -10.17 -5.62
CA TYR A 32 0.94 -10.57 -6.64
C TYR A 32 1.55 -11.54 -7.67
N GLY A 33 2.79 -11.29 -8.10
CA GLY A 33 3.55 -12.15 -9.03
C GLY A 33 2.80 -12.59 -10.30
N GLY A 34 1.75 -11.87 -10.71
CA GLY A 34 0.90 -12.19 -11.86
C GLY A 34 -0.07 -13.36 -11.70
N LYS A 35 -0.13 -14.00 -10.52
CA LYS A 35 -0.86 -15.26 -10.33
C LYS A 35 -2.10 -15.12 -9.43
N GLY A 36 -2.44 -13.89 -9.03
CA GLY A 36 -3.51 -13.64 -8.08
C GLY A 36 -3.09 -13.98 -6.64
N GLY A 37 -4.07 -13.93 -5.74
CA GLY A 37 -3.84 -14.33 -4.34
C GLY A 37 -3.22 -13.26 -3.45
N TYR A 38 -3.23 -11.99 -3.86
CA TYR A 38 -2.84 -10.86 -3.04
C TYR A 38 -4.02 -9.89 -2.83
N VAL A 39 -4.31 -9.56 -1.57
CA VAL A 39 -5.26 -8.50 -1.19
C VAL A 39 -4.48 -7.39 -0.50
N LEU A 40 -4.32 -6.27 -1.20
CA LEU A 40 -3.60 -5.11 -0.69
C LEU A 40 -4.35 -4.50 0.50
N ASN A 41 -3.65 -4.36 1.62
CA ASN A 41 -4.14 -3.72 2.83
C ASN A 41 -2.96 -3.19 3.65
N ALA A 42 -3.24 -2.40 4.69
CA ALA A 42 -2.26 -2.11 5.74
C ALA A 42 -1.80 -3.41 6.44
N VAL A 43 -0.55 -3.44 6.91
CA VAL A 43 0.00 -4.59 7.66
C VAL A 43 -0.67 -4.76 9.03
N HIS A 44 -1.21 -3.68 9.58
CA HIS A 44 -2.02 -3.66 10.80
C HIS A 44 -3.08 -2.55 10.70
N ASN A 45 -3.76 -2.25 11.80
CA ASN A 45 -4.72 -1.15 11.88
C ASN A 45 -4.08 0.20 11.48
N ILE A 46 -4.85 1.01 10.76
CA ILE A 46 -4.57 2.42 10.54
C ILE A 46 -4.85 3.17 11.85
N LEU A 47 -3.86 3.91 12.34
CA LEU A 47 -3.92 4.64 13.60
C LEU A 47 -4.11 6.16 13.34
N PRO A 48 -4.49 6.96 14.36
CA PRO A 48 -4.86 8.38 14.19
C PRO A 48 -3.76 9.28 13.61
N GLU A 49 -2.49 8.90 13.73
CA GLU A 49 -1.34 9.62 13.18
C GLU A 49 -1.22 9.51 11.66
N VAL A 50 -1.93 8.56 11.02
CA VAL A 50 -1.88 8.38 9.58
C VAL A 50 -2.65 9.52 8.90
N PRO A 51 -1.99 10.38 8.11
CA PRO A 51 -2.67 11.47 7.46
C PRO A 51 -3.67 10.95 6.39
N PRO A 52 -4.88 11.54 6.26
CA PRO A 52 -5.88 11.08 5.30
C PRO A 52 -5.37 11.03 3.85
N GLN A 53 -4.51 11.97 3.44
CA GLN A 53 -3.92 11.98 2.11
C GLN A 53 -3.06 10.74 1.82
N ASN A 54 -2.43 10.14 2.84
CA ASN A 54 -1.63 8.92 2.67
C ASN A 54 -2.55 7.71 2.48
N ILE A 55 -3.70 7.67 3.15
CA ILE A 55 -4.73 6.63 2.92
C ILE A 55 -5.28 6.75 1.49
N LEU A 56 -5.59 7.98 1.04
CA LEU A 56 -6.05 8.22 -0.32
C LEU A 56 -4.98 7.82 -1.36
N ALA A 57 -3.72 8.15 -1.11
CA ALA A 57 -2.60 7.77 -1.98
C ALA A 57 -2.45 6.25 -2.09
N MET A 58 -2.62 5.51 -0.98
CA MET A 58 -2.60 4.04 -0.98
C MET A 58 -3.69 3.46 -1.89
N VAL A 59 -4.92 3.97 -1.76
CA VAL A 59 -6.07 3.52 -2.57
C VAL A 59 -5.91 3.90 -4.04
N GLU A 60 -5.47 5.13 -4.31
CA GLU A 60 -5.23 5.63 -5.67
C GLU A 60 -4.14 4.81 -6.37
N ALA A 61 -3.03 4.53 -5.69
CA ALA A 61 -1.95 3.71 -6.21
C ALA A 61 -2.45 2.32 -6.60
N ALA A 62 -3.22 1.66 -5.73
CA ALA A 62 -3.75 0.33 -6.02
C ALA A 62 -4.70 0.32 -7.23
N LYS A 63 -5.48 1.38 -7.43
CA LYS A 63 -6.38 1.53 -8.60
C LYS A 63 -5.63 1.82 -9.90
N ASN A 64 -4.55 2.60 -9.82
CA ASN A 64 -3.79 3.05 -10.97
C ASN A 64 -2.64 2.11 -11.35
N TYR A 65 -2.34 1.11 -10.51
CA TYR A 65 -1.33 0.11 -10.81
C TYR A 65 -1.70 -0.62 -12.11
N LYS A 66 -0.81 -0.51 -13.09
CA LYS A 66 -0.90 -1.25 -14.35
C LYS A 66 0.16 -2.33 -14.32
N TYR A 67 -0.29 -3.57 -14.52
CA TYR A 67 0.60 -4.71 -14.64
C TYR A 67 1.65 -4.42 -15.72
N ARG A 68 2.92 -4.56 -15.37
CA ARG A 68 4.06 -4.41 -16.30
C ARG A 68 4.41 -5.73 -16.95
#